data_AF-A0A6L5FV42-F1
#
_entry.id   AF-A0A6L5FV42-F1
#
_cell.length_a   1.000
_cell.length_b   1.000
_cell.length_c   1.000
_cell.angle_alpha   90.00
_cell.angle_beta   90.00
_cell.angle_gamma   90.00
#
_symmetry.space_group_name_H-M   'P 1'
#
loop_
_entity.id
_entity.type
_entity.pdbx_description
1 polymer ?
#
loop_
_entity_poly.entity_id
_entity_poly.type
_entity_poly.pdbx_seq_one_letter_code
_entity_poly.pdbx_strand_id
1 'polypeptide(L)'
;MSNPLEPRRSRLPFILALAFAGIVTLAVYRLTDAFVVQLRNNSPLSDPAAGWAYRLIVAISVLQALYAGWAILRPERVRRAMAEEETVARLPRYAIARSVCRNAAGIASLTVIYGVAVFLLTGLRGGFLVFPLLALLQIAWYFRQAGVIAGWLAFQQEPAPEHPAPLPWSREPADYCPPLARGLRPEGN
;
A
#
# COMPACT_ATOMS: atom_id res chain seq x y z
N MET A 1 22.99 -16.49 2.28
CA MET A 1 21.85 -15.98 3.08
C MET A 1 21.38 -14.67 2.49
N SER A 2 20.33 -14.69 1.67
CA SER A 2 19.74 -13.49 1.07
C SER A 2 18.63 -12.96 1.98
N ASN A 3 18.98 -12.03 2.87
CA ASN A 3 17.99 -11.18 3.51
C ASN A 3 18.61 -9.79 3.69
N PRO A 4 18.31 -8.90 2.73
CA PRO A 4 17.83 -7.60 3.17
C PRO A 4 16.72 -7.13 2.21
N LEU A 5 15.46 -7.15 2.69
CA LEU A 5 14.34 -6.37 2.13
C LEU A 5 14.22 -6.44 0.58
N GLU A 6 13.64 -7.51 0.01
CA GLU A 6 13.42 -7.61 -1.44
C GLU A 6 12.85 -6.31 -2.03
N PRO A 7 13.65 -5.50 -2.76
CA PRO A 7 13.20 -4.21 -3.29
C PRO A 7 12.07 -4.37 -4.30
N ARG A 8 11.91 -5.59 -4.82
CA ARG A 8 10.93 -5.96 -5.82
C ARG A 8 9.51 -6.04 -5.25
N ARG A 9 9.34 -6.56 -4.02
CA ARG A 9 8.01 -6.71 -3.40
C ARG A 9 7.45 -5.42 -2.81
N SER A 10 8.30 -4.49 -2.38
CA SER A 10 7.86 -3.17 -1.87
C SER A 10 7.40 -2.22 -2.97
N ARG A 11 7.84 -2.42 -4.22
CA ARG A 11 7.41 -1.63 -5.40
C ARG A 11 6.03 -2.02 -5.93
N LEU A 12 5.61 -3.27 -5.68
CA LEU A 12 4.39 -3.83 -6.26
C LEU A 12 3.13 -2.99 -5.97
N PRO A 13 2.87 -2.48 -4.74
CA PRO A 13 1.72 -1.62 -4.48
C PRO A 13 1.71 -0.33 -5.33
N PHE A 14 2.87 0.29 -5.53
CA PHE A 14 2.98 1.51 -6.34
C PHE A 14 2.80 1.24 -7.83
N ILE A 15 3.31 0.10 -8.33
CA ILE A 15 3.08 -0.34 -9.70
C ILE A 15 1.58 -0.59 -9.93
N LEU A 16 0.90 -1.23 -8.99
CA LEU A 16 -0.55 -1.44 -9.07
C LEU A 16 -1.32 -0.12 -9.05
N ALA A 17 -0.95 0.82 -8.18
CA ALA A 17 -1.57 2.15 -8.13
C ALA A 17 -1.35 2.93 -9.44
N LEU A 18 -0.14 2.84 -10.02
CA LEU A 18 0.19 3.46 -11.31
C LEU A 18 -0.59 2.83 -12.46
N ALA A 19 -0.66 1.50 -12.50
CA ALA A 19 -1.44 0.76 -13.48
C ALA A 19 -2.93 1.10 -13.36
N PHE A 20 -3.46 1.17 -12.14
CA PHE A 20 -4.83 1.59 -11.87
C PHE A 20 -5.09 3.01 -12.40
N ALA A 21 -4.22 3.98 -12.08
CA ALA A 21 -4.33 5.34 -12.59
C ALA A 21 -4.31 5.38 -14.13
N GLY A 22 -3.42 4.60 -14.77
CA GLY A 22 -3.31 4.50 -16.22
C GLY A 22 -4.55 3.87 -16.87
N ILE A 23 -5.05 2.76 -16.33
CA ILE A 23 -6.26 2.07 -16.81
C ILE A 23 -7.47 2.98 -16.69
N VAL A 24 -7.66 3.63 -15.53
CA VAL A 24 -8.79 4.54 -15.32
C VAL A 24 -8.70 5.75 -16.26
N THR A 25 -7.51 6.32 -16.43
CA THR A 25 -7.31 7.42 -17.39
C THR A 25 -7.66 6.98 -18.80
N LEU A 26 -7.15 5.84 -19.26
CA LEU A 26 -7.46 5.29 -20.58
C LEU A 26 -8.96 5.04 -20.74
N ALA A 27 -9.61 4.48 -19.71
CA ALA A 27 -11.06 4.21 -19.72
C ALA A 27 -11.86 5.49 -19.91
N VAL A 28 -11.56 6.56 -19.15
CA VAL A 28 -12.24 7.87 -19.28
C VAL A 28 -12.04 8.47 -20.67
N TYR A 29 -10.84 8.34 -21.24
CA TYR A 29 -10.52 8.83 -22.59
C TYR A 29 -11.17 8.01 -23.71
N ARG A 30 -11.43 6.73 -23.47
CA ARG A 30 -12.09 5.82 -24.43
C ARG A 30 -13.60 5.98 -24.45
N LEU A 31 -14.20 6.71 -23.51
CA LEU A 31 -15.64 7.01 -23.54
C LEU A 31 -15.98 7.76 -24.84
N THR A 32 -17.19 7.58 -25.36
CA THR A 32 -17.66 8.33 -26.53
C THR A 32 -18.07 9.74 -26.13
N ASP A 33 -17.94 10.69 -27.06
CA ASP A 33 -18.38 12.07 -26.81
C ASP A 33 -19.88 12.14 -26.54
N ALA A 34 -20.67 11.29 -27.20
CA ALA A 34 -22.10 11.16 -26.96
C ALA A 34 -22.42 10.81 -25.49
N PHE A 35 -21.66 9.88 -24.90
CA PHE A 35 -21.83 9.52 -23.49
C PHE A 35 -21.49 10.69 -22.56
N VAL A 36 -20.42 11.42 -22.84
CA VAL A 36 -20.00 12.57 -22.03
C VAL A 36 -21.00 13.71 -22.10
N VAL A 37 -21.54 13.99 -23.28
CA VAL A 37 -22.60 14.98 -23.47
C VAL A 37 -23.86 14.56 -22.71
N GLN A 38 -24.24 13.29 -22.78
CA GLN A 38 -25.38 12.76 -22.02
C GLN A 38 -25.17 12.87 -20.51
N LEU A 39 -23.96 12.57 -20.02
CA LEU A 39 -23.60 12.69 -18.62
C LEU A 39 -23.67 14.15 -18.14
N ARG A 40 -23.19 15.09 -18.96
CA ARG A 40 -23.24 16.52 -18.67
C ARG A 40 -24.68 17.03 -18.66
N ASN A 41 -25.52 16.59 -19.59
CA ASN A 41 -26.92 16.99 -19.66
C ASN A 41 -27.75 16.41 -18.51
N ASN A 42 -27.38 15.23 -18.00
CA ASN A 42 -28.01 14.59 -16.85
C ASN A 42 -27.28 14.88 -15.53
N SER A 43 -26.38 15.87 -15.52
CA SER A 43 -25.62 16.23 -14.33
C SER A 43 -26.58 16.63 -13.20
N PRO A 44 -26.40 16.10 -11.97
CA PRO A 44 -27.21 16.50 -10.82
C PRO A 44 -26.90 17.93 -10.35
N LEU A 45 -25.80 18.52 -10.84
CA LEU A 45 -25.33 19.85 -10.46
C LEU A 45 -25.51 20.83 -11.62
N SER A 46 -25.93 22.05 -11.29
CA SER A 46 -25.87 23.19 -12.21
C SER A 46 -24.42 23.56 -12.53
N ASP A 47 -24.17 24.14 -13.70
CA ASP A 47 -22.82 24.56 -14.14
C ASP A 47 -22.00 25.33 -13.06
N PRO A 48 -22.55 26.33 -12.34
CA PRO A 48 -21.79 27.02 -11.29
C PRO A 48 -21.52 26.12 -10.06
N ALA A 49 -22.46 25.25 -9.68
CA ALA A 49 -22.28 24.32 -8.57
C ALA A 49 -21.25 23.22 -8.91
N ALA A 50 -21.26 22.73 -10.16
CA ALA A 50 -20.28 21.79 -10.68
C ALA A 50 -18.85 22.35 -10.65
N GLY A 51 -18.68 23.64 -11.01
CA GLY A 51 -17.38 24.32 -10.92
C GLY A 51 -16.86 24.45 -9.48
N TRP A 52 -17.74 24.73 -8.51
CA TRP A 52 -17.36 24.77 -7.09
C TRP A 52 -17.06 23.38 -6.53
N ALA A 53 -17.89 22.38 -6.83
CA ALA A 53 -17.67 20.99 -6.43
C ALA A 53 -16.31 20.48 -6.94
N TYR A 54 -15.99 20.77 -8.20
CA TYR A 54 -14.67 20.48 -8.79
C TYR A 54 -13.53 21.09 -7.97
N ARG A 55 -13.56 22.40 -7.72
CA ARG A 55 -12.50 23.10 -6.96
C ARG A 55 -12.35 22.56 -5.54
N LEU A 56 -13.46 22.27 -4.88
CA LEU A 56 -13.48 21.77 -3.51
C LEU A 56 -12.87 20.36 -3.44
N ILE A 57 -13.21 19.47 -4.38
CA ILE A 57 -12.63 18.13 -4.42
C ILE A 57 -11.14 18.17 -4.78
N VAL A 58 -10.72 19.06 -5.68
CA VAL A 58 -9.29 19.30 -5.94
C VAL A 58 -8.57 19.78 -4.68
N ALA A 59 -9.13 20.76 -3.97
CA ALA A 59 -8.54 21.27 -2.72
C ALA A 59 -8.44 20.18 -1.65
N ILE A 60 -9.49 19.37 -1.47
CA ILE A 60 -9.48 18.22 -0.55
C ILE A 60 -8.41 17.21 -0.97
N SER A 61 -8.29 16.91 -2.27
CA SER A 61 -7.30 15.96 -2.77
C SER A 61 -5.87 16.42 -2.49
N VAL A 62 -5.60 17.72 -2.65
CA VAL A 62 -4.31 18.32 -2.31
C VAL A 62 -4.06 18.29 -0.80
N LEU A 63 -5.05 18.67 0.01
CA LEU A 63 -4.95 18.62 1.47
C LEU A 63 -4.71 17.19 1.97
N GLN A 64 -5.43 16.21 1.43
CA GLN A 64 -5.20 14.79 1.71
C GLN A 64 -3.77 14.38 1.34
N ALA A 65 -3.31 14.78 0.16
CA ALA A 65 -1.97 14.47 -0.32
C ALA A 65 -0.89 14.96 0.65
N LEU A 66 -1.02 16.21 1.06
CA LEU A 66 -0.13 16.88 2.01
C LEU A 66 -0.23 16.24 3.39
N TYR A 67 -1.43 16.03 3.91
CA TYR A 67 -1.64 15.43 5.22
C TYR A 67 -1.05 14.01 5.29
N ALA A 68 -1.33 13.14 4.32
CA ALA A 68 -0.78 11.79 4.32
C ALA A 68 0.74 11.78 4.13
N GLY A 69 1.27 12.63 3.24
CA GLY A 69 2.71 12.76 3.03
C GLY A 69 3.45 13.29 4.26
N TRP A 70 2.89 14.29 4.95
CA TRP A 70 3.57 14.97 6.06
C TRP A 70 3.27 14.39 7.42
N ALA A 71 2.06 13.90 7.70
CA ALA A 71 1.65 13.45 9.03
C ALA A 71 1.59 11.94 9.20
N ILE A 72 1.34 11.17 8.12
CA ILE A 72 1.16 9.72 8.18
C ILE A 72 2.45 8.99 7.80
N LEU A 73 3.07 9.35 6.69
CA LEU A 73 4.26 8.67 6.15
C LEU A 73 5.56 9.18 6.79
N ARG A 74 5.65 9.09 8.12
CA ARG A 74 6.84 9.50 8.89
C ARG A 74 7.48 8.35 9.67
N PRO A 75 8.81 8.26 9.75
CA PRO A 75 9.49 7.29 10.60
C PRO A 75 9.05 7.38 12.06
N GLU A 76 8.78 8.59 12.57
CA GLU A 76 8.36 8.80 13.97
C GLU A 76 7.02 8.15 14.28
N ARG A 77 6.09 8.10 13.31
CA ARG A 77 4.79 7.42 13.46
C ARG A 77 4.98 5.91 13.55
N VAL A 78 5.85 5.35 12.70
CA VAL A 78 6.17 3.91 12.74
C VAL A 78 6.84 3.56 14.06
N ARG A 79 7.77 4.40 14.54
CA ARG A 79 8.41 4.23 15.84
C ARG A 79 7.41 4.26 17.00
N ARG A 80 6.46 5.20 17.00
CA ARG A 80 5.39 5.25 18.01
C ARG A 80 4.50 4.02 17.96
N ALA A 81 4.07 3.61 16.76
CA ALA A 81 3.25 2.41 16.59
C ALA A 81 3.97 1.15 17.09
N MET A 82 5.29 1.02 16.85
CA MET A 82 6.08 -0.09 17.41
C MET A 82 6.24 -0.04 18.94
N ALA A 83 6.10 1.14 19.56
CA ALA A 83 6.21 1.30 21.01
C ALA A 83 4.85 1.16 21.73
N GLU A 84 3.75 1.52 21.06
CA GLU A 84 2.40 1.54 21.61
C GLU A 84 1.63 0.24 21.30
N GLU A 85 1.90 -0.41 20.16
CA GLU A 85 1.17 -1.60 19.70
C GLU A 85 2.05 -2.85 19.71
N GLU A 86 1.74 -3.77 20.63
CA GLU A 86 2.47 -5.03 20.80
C GLU A 86 2.40 -5.93 19.54
N THR A 87 1.28 -5.87 18.81
CA THR A 87 1.09 -6.60 17.55
C THR A 87 2.05 -6.11 16.46
N VAL A 88 2.31 -4.80 16.39
CA VAL A 88 3.23 -4.20 15.41
C VAL A 88 4.67 -4.46 15.80
N ALA A 89 4.99 -4.44 17.09
CA ALA A 89 6.32 -4.73 17.62
C ALA A 89 6.80 -6.14 17.27
N ARG A 90 5.88 -7.12 17.20
CA ARG A 90 6.18 -8.51 16.84
C ARG A 90 6.29 -8.77 15.34
N LEU A 91 5.88 -7.81 14.49
CA LEU A 91 5.93 -8.00 13.05
C LEU A 91 7.37 -7.91 12.52
N PRO A 92 7.72 -8.76 11.54
CA PRO A 92 8.99 -8.63 10.87
C PRO A 92 9.01 -7.34 10.03
N ARG A 93 10.18 -6.73 9.90
CA ARG A 93 10.34 -5.37 9.35
C ARG A 93 9.86 -5.27 7.90
N TYR A 94 10.03 -6.33 7.13
CA TYR A 94 9.52 -6.39 5.75
C TYR A 94 7.99 -6.29 5.70
N ALA A 95 7.29 -6.82 6.70
CA ALA A 95 5.83 -6.74 6.78
C ALA A 95 5.38 -5.32 7.13
N ILE A 96 6.08 -4.65 8.03
CA ILE A 96 5.85 -3.23 8.37
C ILE A 96 6.08 -2.36 7.13
N ALA A 97 7.22 -2.50 6.46
CA ALA A 97 7.55 -1.74 5.25
C ALA A 97 6.52 -1.99 4.13
N ARG A 98 6.08 -3.24 3.93
CA ARG A 98 5.03 -3.58 2.96
C ARG A 98 3.68 -2.97 3.32
N SER A 99 3.31 -2.96 4.60
CA SER A 99 2.08 -2.32 5.08
C SER A 99 2.08 -0.81 4.79
N VAL A 100 3.19 -0.13 5.12
CA VAL A 100 3.39 1.29 4.81
C VAL A 100 3.26 1.56 3.30
N CYS A 101 3.92 0.74 2.46
CA CYS A 101 3.82 0.87 1.00
C CYS A 101 2.40 0.65 0.48
N ARG A 102 1.63 -0.29 1.06
CA ARG A 102 0.23 -0.53 0.67
C ARG A 102 -0.68 0.62 1.07
N ASN A 103 -0.52 1.15 2.28
CA ASN A 103 -1.28 2.31 2.74
C ASN A 103 -0.97 3.55 1.90
N ALA A 104 0.31 3.82 1.63
CA ALA A 104 0.73 4.89 0.74
C ALA A 104 0.10 4.78 -0.66
N ALA A 105 0.17 3.60 -1.28
CA ALA A 105 -0.42 3.34 -2.59
C ALA A 105 -1.96 3.44 -2.57
N GLY A 106 -2.61 2.99 -1.49
CA GLY A 106 -4.06 3.10 -1.30
C GLY A 106 -4.51 4.55 -1.21
N ILE A 107 -3.82 5.38 -0.43
CA ILE A 107 -4.11 6.81 -0.31
C ILE A 107 -3.92 7.52 -1.66
N ALA A 108 -2.87 7.19 -2.40
CA ALA A 108 -2.68 7.74 -3.74
C ALA A 108 -3.80 7.32 -4.72
N SER A 109 -4.31 6.08 -4.58
CA SER A 109 -5.41 5.57 -5.41
C SER A 109 -6.74 6.28 -5.13
N LEU A 110 -6.97 6.75 -3.90
CA LEU A 110 -8.15 7.56 -3.56
C LEU A 110 -8.24 8.84 -4.41
N THR A 111 -7.11 9.46 -4.73
CA THR A 111 -7.07 10.66 -5.59
C THR A 111 -7.64 10.37 -6.98
N VAL A 112 -7.39 9.19 -7.54
CA VAL A 112 -7.97 8.76 -8.82
C VAL A 112 -9.47 8.55 -8.69
N ILE A 113 -9.92 7.95 -7.59
CA ILE A 113 -11.35 7.74 -7.30
C ILE A 113 -12.09 9.08 -7.19
N TYR A 114 -11.49 10.08 -6.54
CA TYR A 114 -12.03 11.44 -6.52
C TYR A 114 -12.14 12.05 -7.91
N GLY A 115 -11.16 11.81 -8.78
CA GLY A 115 -11.23 12.20 -10.19
C GLY A 115 -12.41 11.57 -10.93
N VAL A 116 -12.65 10.27 -10.72
CA VAL A 116 -13.81 9.58 -11.29
C VAL A 116 -15.12 10.15 -10.75
N ALA A 117 -15.22 10.37 -9.44
CA ALA A 117 -16.42 10.95 -8.82
C ALA A 117 -16.71 12.35 -9.39
N VAL A 118 -15.70 13.20 -9.53
CA VAL A 118 -15.80 14.53 -10.15
C VAL A 118 -16.24 14.42 -11.61
N PHE A 119 -15.65 13.50 -12.37
CA PHE A 119 -16.04 13.27 -13.76
C PHE A 119 -17.50 12.85 -13.86
N LEU A 120 -17.97 11.96 -12.99
CA LEU A 120 -19.37 11.52 -12.94
C LEU A 120 -20.34 12.65 -12.55
N LEU A 121 -19.93 13.53 -11.64
CA LEU A 121 -20.74 14.63 -11.15
C LEU A 121 -20.80 15.83 -12.10
N THR A 122 -19.78 16.03 -12.95
CA THR A 122 -19.64 17.25 -13.76
C THR A 122 -19.66 16.99 -15.26
N GLY A 123 -19.34 15.78 -15.71
CA GLY A 123 -19.16 15.44 -17.13
C GLY A 123 -17.94 16.10 -17.79
N LEU A 124 -17.05 16.75 -17.02
CA LEU A 124 -15.90 17.47 -17.57
C LEU A 124 -14.66 16.58 -17.68
N ARG A 125 -14.34 16.13 -18.89
CA ARG A 125 -13.09 15.38 -19.17
C ARG A 125 -11.83 16.16 -18.81
N GLY A 126 -11.80 17.47 -19.09
CA GLY A 126 -10.65 18.32 -18.78
C GLY A 126 -10.37 18.41 -17.27
N GLY A 127 -11.41 18.39 -16.44
CA GLY A 127 -11.28 18.38 -14.99
C GLY A 127 -10.71 17.06 -14.45
N PHE A 128 -11.01 15.94 -15.11
CA PHE A 128 -10.48 14.64 -14.71
C PHE A 128 -8.94 14.60 -14.73
N LEU A 129 -8.28 15.23 -15.71
CA LEU A 129 -6.82 15.17 -15.91
C LEU A 129 -5.98 15.66 -14.72
N VAL A 130 -6.52 16.55 -13.89
CA VAL A 130 -5.81 17.04 -12.71
C VAL A 130 -5.56 15.91 -11.71
N PHE A 131 -6.49 14.97 -11.58
CA PHE A 131 -6.41 13.87 -10.62
C PHE A 131 -5.35 12.81 -10.92
N PRO A 132 -5.20 12.27 -12.15
CA PRO A 132 -4.09 11.36 -12.46
C PRO A 132 -2.75 12.08 -12.37
N LEU A 133 -2.63 13.36 -12.75
CA LEU A 133 -1.39 14.12 -12.55
C LEU A 133 -1.03 14.26 -11.06
N LEU A 134 -2.01 14.62 -10.22
CA LEU A 134 -1.84 14.66 -8.77
C LEU A 134 -1.49 13.28 -8.21
N ALA A 135 -2.15 12.21 -8.69
CA ALA A 135 -1.87 10.85 -8.26
C ALA A 135 -0.45 10.42 -8.63
N LEU A 136 0.07 10.78 -9.81
CA LEU A 136 1.46 10.50 -10.22
C LEU A 136 2.45 11.21 -9.30
N LEU A 137 2.22 12.49 -9.01
CA LEU A 137 3.05 13.26 -8.08
C LEU A 137 3.02 12.65 -6.67
N GLN A 138 1.84 12.24 -6.19
CA GLN A 138 1.67 11.56 -4.90
C GLN A 138 2.40 10.22 -4.88
N ILE A 139 2.24 9.37 -5.90
CA ILE A 139 2.92 8.08 -6.02
C ILE A 139 4.43 8.26 -5.95
N ALA A 140 4.98 9.20 -6.73
CA ALA A 140 6.42 9.47 -6.73
C ALA A 140 6.93 9.94 -5.37
N TRP A 141 6.21 10.88 -4.74
CA TRP A 141 6.58 11.40 -3.44
C TRP A 141 6.45 10.36 -2.32
N TYR A 142 5.37 9.59 -2.31
CA TYR A 142 5.13 8.55 -1.30
C TYR A 142 6.08 7.36 -1.48
N PHE A 143 6.45 7.03 -2.71
CA PHE A 143 7.47 6.03 -2.97
C PHE A 143 8.82 6.45 -2.35
N ARG A 144 9.20 7.72 -2.50
CA ARG A 144 10.39 8.28 -1.85
C ARG A 144 10.29 8.20 -0.33
N GLN A 145 9.16 8.61 0.25
CA GLN A 145 8.93 8.56 1.72
C GLN A 145 9.01 7.13 2.26
N ALA A 146 8.34 6.19 1.60
CA ALA A 146 8.37 4.78 1.97
C ALA A 146 9.79 4.20 1.88
N GLY A 147 10.60 4.65 0.92
CA GLY A 147 12.03 4.31 0.83
C GLY A 147 12.84 4.79 2.03
N VAL A 148 12.60 6.02 2.50
CA VAL A 148 13.25 6.56 3.71
C VAL A 148 12.86 5.74 4.95
N ILE A 149 11.58 5.41 5.10
CA ILE A 149 11.09 4.57 6.21
C ILE A 149 11.69 3.16 6.15
N ALA A 150 11.74 2.54 4.96
CA ALA A 150 12.35 1.22 4.78
C ALA A 150 13.85 1.24 5.10
N GLY A 151 14.57 2.30 4.70
CA GLY A 151 15.97 2.52 5.05
C GLY A 151 16.16 2.62 6.57
N TRP A 152 15.33 3.40 7.25
CA TRP A 152 15.34 3.51 8.72
C TRP A 152 15.04 2.18 9.41
N LEU A 153 14.05 1.42 8.93
CA LEU A 153 13.69 0.09 9.46
C LEU A 153 14.84 -0.91 9.33
N ALA A 154 15.68 -0.80 8.29
CA ALA A 154 16.83 -1.68 8.11
C ALA A 154 17.85 -1.60 9.28
N PHE A 155 17.92 -0.46 9.96
CA PHE A 155 18.82 -0.24 11.11
C PHE A 155 18.22 -0.59 12.47
N GLN A 156 16.94 -0.95 12.55
CA GLN A 156 16.33 -1.36 13.82
C GLN A 156 16.83 -2.74 14.25
N GLN A 157 16.40 -3.26 15.42
CA GLN A 157 16.60 -4.67 15.79
C GLN A 157 15.39 -5.50 15.32
N GLU A 158 15.61 -6.77 14.96
CA GLU A 158 14.53 -7.62 14.46
C GLU A 158 13.98 -8.38 15.66
N PRO A 159 12.65 -8.40 15.87
CA PRO A 159 12.09 -9.19 16.97
C PRO A 159 12.53 -10.63 16.79
N ALA A 160 13.07 -11.22 17.85
CA ALA A 160 13.47 -12.62 17.84
C ALA A 160 12.24 -13.47 17.49
N PRO A 161 12.36 -14.42 16.54
CA PRO A 161 11.22 -15.25 16.18
C PRO A 161 10.75 -16.02 17.41
N GLU A 162 9.46 -15.88 17.74
CA GLU A 162 8.81 -16.51 18.91
C GLU A 162 8.94 -18.05 18.86
N HIS A 163 9.14 -18.60 17.65
CA HIS A 163 9.58 -19.97 17.42
C HIS A 163 10.83 -19.94 16.53
N PRO A 164 12.02 -20.27 17.04
CA PRO A 164 13.16 -20.44 16.17
C PRO A 164 12.82 -21.55 15.16
N ALA A 165 12.99 -21.27 13.88
CA ALA A 165 13.00 -22.35 12.89
C ALA A 165 13.99 -23.42 13.38
N PRO A 166 13.64 -24.72 13.36
CA PRO A 166 14.58 -25.76 13.77
C PRO A 166 15.86 -25.55 12.96
N LEU A 167 16.97 -25.36 13.68
CA LEU A 167 18.28 -25.21 13.05
C LEU A 167 18.46 -26.43 12.13
N PRO A 168 18.94 -26.28 10.89
CA PRO A 168 19.06 -27.43 9.96
C PRO A 168 20.01 -28.54 10.45
N TRP A 169 20.63 -28.35 11.63
CA TRP A 169 21.64 -29.20 12.25
C TRP A 169 21.36 -29.39 13.75
N SER A 170 20.17 -29.05 14.26
CA SER A 170 19.78 -29.50 15.59
C SER A 170 19.63 -31.02 15.56
N ARG A 171 20.67 -31.71 16.04
CA ARG A 171 20.64 -33.15 16.37
C ARG A 171 19.29 -33.46 17.02
N GLU A 172 18.61 -34.46 16.50
CA GLU A 172 17.46 -35.06 17.17
C GLU A 172 17.85 -35.31 18.65
N PRO A 173 16.93 -35.06 19.60
CA PRO A 173 17.21 -35.30 21.01
C PRO A 173 17.70 -36.74 21.18
N ALA A 174 18.68 -36.97 22.08
CA ALA A 174 19.33 -38.26 22.26
C ALA A 174 18.36 -39.44 22.52
N ASP A 175 17.12 -39.12 22.93
CA ASP A 175 16.03 -40.06 23.21
C ASP A 175 15.00 -40.21 22.07
N TYR A 176 15.26 -39.66 20.88
CA TYR A 176 14.39 -39.87 19.72
C TYR A 176 14.56 -41.30 19.19
N CYS A 177 13.65 -42.18 19.60
CA CYS A 177 13.52 -43.50 19.00
C CYS A 177 12.57 -43.40 17.80
N PRO A 178 13.04 -43.63 16.55
CA PRO A 178 12.22 -43.49 15.35
C PRO A 178 11.03 -44.46 15.40
N PRO A 179 9.88 -44.11 14.79
CA PRO A 179 8.65 -44.91 14.87
C PRO A 179 8.80 -46.33 14.31
N LEU A 180 9.81 -46.60 13.50
CA LEU A 180 10.16 -47.93 12.99
C LEU A 180 10.82 -48.84 14.05
N ALA A 181 11.38 -48.29 15.12
CA ALA A 181 12.03 -49.03 16.20
C ALA A 181 11.07 -49.36 17.37
N ARG A 182 9.83 -48.86 17.35
CA ARG A 182 8.83 -49.02 18.43
C ARG A 182 8.30 -50.44 18.63
N GLY A 183 8.70 -51.41 17.81
CA GLY A 183 8.20 -52.79 17.82
C GLY A 183 9.26 -53.87 18.01
N LEU A 184 10.55 -53.52 18.06
CA LEU A 184 11.62 -54.49 18.31
C LEU A 184 11.83 -54.59 19.82
N ARG A 185 11.02 -55.43 20.49
CA ARG A 185 11.40 -55.96 21.80
C ARG A 185 12.68 -56.78 21.60
N PRO A 186 13.75 -56.55 22.37
CA PRO A 186 14.81 -57.54 22.48
C PRO A 186 14.21 -58.80 23.10
N GLU A 187 14.24 -59.92 22.36
CA GLU A 187 14.11 -61.23 22.99
C GLU A 187 15.34 -61.45 23.89
N GLY A 188 15.09 -61.70 25.17
CA GLY A 188 15.95 -62.46 26.09
C GLY A 188 17.37 -61.95 26.36
N ASN A 189 17.59 -61.43 27.58
CA ASN A 189 18.10 -62.26 28.67
C ASN A 189 17.80 -61.62 30.02
#